data_AF-A0A497RAM0-F1
#
_entry.id   AF-A0A497RAM0-F1
#
_cell.length_a   1.000
_cell.length_b   1.000
_cell.length_c   1.000
_cell.angle_alpha   90.00
_cell.angle_beta   90.00
_cell.angle_gamma   90.00
#
_symmetry.space_group_name_H-M   'P 1'
#
loop_
_entity.id
_entity.type
_entity.pdbx_description
1 polymer ?
#
loop_
_entity_poly.entity_id
_entity_poly.type
_entity_poly.pdbx_seq_one_letter_code
_entity_poly.pdbx_strand_id
1 'polypeptide(L)'
;MAVSSNIVSSCSGRKFERFVTLDFARGLAIVVMLFLHIVQRTLNIDALFNTIEQQPIINLLALSLIPFYGGLAGFFLIISAASNMVSMYRDLHRGKSVQALVLKQVFGGFLLLIFAMLCEGLIGYQGLVGNFFKHLNNPAATDWTVMLWRWNFFETIHTIAWCLIINGCVQGLLSLKGSWQNTKRMIISYGILAVIIVALTQPMWDLVRTIVPGYPFGSYPSGNTLFLPEIGTESFWQIFRAPFLNPLSAPMEPIFPYLAVSFLGSIIGIVLSKPRENITKKFPKSMFLVGLAMFIGGLVGVFYSIAAVMSARDFDAAAAFYMTIINHRA
;
A
#
# COMPACT_ATOMS: atom_id res chain seq x y z
N MET A 1 -41.32 -36.90 -19.18
CA MET A 1 -40.28 -36.87 -18.13
C MET A 1 -39.96 -35.43 -17.79
N ALA A 2 -40.60 -34.92 -16.74
CA ALA A 2 -40.36 -33.60 -16.19
C ALA A 2 -39.55 -33.80 -14.90
N VAL A 3 -38.33 -33.27 -14.85
CA VAL A 3 -37.52 -33.24 -13.63
C VAL A 3 -36.97 -31.83 -13.44
N SER A 4 -37.57 -31.16 -12.47
CA SER A 4 -36.99 -30.19 -11.53
C SER A 4 -36.34 -28.92 -12.09
N SER A 5 -37.19 -27.92 -12.33
CA SER A 5 -36.83 -26.50 -12.49
C SER A 5 -36.90 -25.71 -11.18
N ASN A 6 -36.56 -26.30 -10.02
CA ASN A 6 -36.78 -25.67 -8.72
C ASN A 6 -35.53 -25.67 -7.81
N ILE A 7 -34.42 -25.06 -8.27
CA ILE A 7 -33.33 -24.61 -7.37
C ILE A 7 -32.70 -23.32 -7.93
N VAL A 8 -33.45 -22.22 -8.05
CA VAL A 8 -32.85 -20.92 -8.43
C VAL A 8 -33.27 -19.74 -7.54
N SER A 9 -34.32 -19.84 -6.71
CA SER A 9 -34.92 -18.60 -6.15
C SER A 9 -34.49 -18.15 -4.73
N SER A 10 -33.61 -18.84 -3.97
CA SER A 10 -33.36 -18.44 -2.56
C SER A 10 -31.99 -17.81 -2.24
N CYS A 11 -31.07 -17.68 -3.19
CA CYS A 11 -29.69 -17.24 -2.91
C CYS A 11 -29.33 -15.79 -3.31
N SER A 12 -30.32 -14.98 -3.69
CA SER A 12 -30.07 -13.63 -4.26
C SER A 12 -29.83 -12.54 -3.20
N GLY A 13 -30.59 -12.52 -2.10
CA GLY A 13 -30.58 -11.41 -1.14
C GLY A 13 -29.31 -11.26 -0.30
N ARG A 14 -28.77 -12.36 0.25
CA ARG A 14 -27.63 -12.31 1.20
C ARG A 14 -26.26 -12.06 0.56
N LYS A 15 -26.13 -12.22 -0.76
CA LYS A 15 -24.86 -11.94 -1.46
C LYS A 15 -24.59 -10.45 -1.55
N PHE A 16 -25.62 -9.59 -1.64
CA PHE A 16 -25.46 -8.15 -1.83
C PHE A 16 -24.94 -7.43 -0.58
N GLU A 17 -25.36 -7.83 0.62
CA GLU A 17 -24.97 -7.19 1.88
C GLU A 17 -23.45 -7.24 2.16
N ARG A 18 -22.76 -8.30 1.72
CA ARG A 18 -21.30 -8.46 1.89
C ARG A 18 -20.47 -7.49 1.05
N PHE A 19 -20.98 -7.08 -0.11
CA PHE A 19 -20.27 -6.13 -0.99
C PHE A 19 -20.35 -4.72 -0.43
N VAL A 20 -21.56 -4.33 0.02
CA VAL A 20 -21.78 -3.01 0.63
C VAL A 20 -20.92 -2.84 1.89
N THR A 21 -20.78 -3.89 2.70
CA THR A 21 -19.92 -3.84 3.90
C THR A 21 -18.43 -3.73 3.59
N LEU A 22 -17.94 -4.37 2.53
CA LEU A 22 -16.52 -4.25 2.13
C LEU A 22 -16.19 -2.89 1.49
N ASP A 23 -17.10 -2.34 0.69
CA ASP A 23 -16.92 -1.00 0.12
C ASP A 23 -17.04 0.08 1.22
N PHE A 24 -17.96 -0.10 2.19
CA PHE A 24 -18.04 0.73 3.38
C PHE A 24 -16.76 0.65 4.24
N ALA A 25 -16.25 -0.55 4.50
CA ALA A 25 -15.00 -0.73 5.24
C ALA A 25 -13.80 -0.06 4.53
N ARG A 26 -13.76 -0.12 3.19
CA ARG A 26 -12.76 0.60 2.40
C ARG A 26 -12.89 2.12 2.56
N GLY A 27 -14.11 2.65 2.48
CA GLY A 27 -14.39 4.07 2.69
C GLY A 27 -14.02 4.55 4.09
N LEU A 28 -14.39 3.79 5.12
CA LEU A 28 -14.02 4.07 6.51
C LEU A 28 -12.50 4.06 6.70
N ALA A 29 -11.80 3.09 6.10
CA ALA A 29 -10.34 3.03 6.18
C ALA A 29 -9.67 4.26 5.55
N ILE A 30 -10.20 4.77 4.42
CA ILE A 30 -9.71 6.03 3.82
C ILE A 30 -9.93 7.21 4.77
N VAL A 31 -11.12 7.32 5.37
CA VAL A 31 -11.44 8.41 6.30
C VAL A 31 -10.54 8.36 7.53
N VAL A 32 -10.34 7.19 8.13
CA VAL A 32 -9.45 7.01 9.28
C VAL A 32 -8.01 7.34 8.92
N MET A 33 -7.54 6.90 7.75
CA MET A 33 -6.19 7.20 7.28
C MET A 33 -6.00 8.70 7.05
N LEU A 34 -6.97 9.38 6.43
CA LEU A 34 -6.94 10.83 6.24
C LEU A 34 -6.94 11.57 7.58
N PHE A 35 -7.78 11.14 8.54
CA PHE A 35 -7.79 11.71 9.89
C PHE A 35 -6.43 11.56 10.58
N LEU A 36 -5.82 10.37 10.54
CA LEU A 36 -4.51 10.13 11.16
C LEU A 36 -3.39 10.95 10.48
N HIS A 37 -3.43 11.12 9.16
CA HIS A 37 -2.47 11.98 8.45
C HIS A 37 -2.65 13.46 8.83
N ILE A 38 -3.89 13.94 9.00
CA ILE A 38 -4.14 15.30 9.48
C ILE A 38 -3.58 15.46 10.90
N VAL A 39 -3.83 14.51 11.80
CA VAL A 39 -3.31 14.55 13.18
C VAL A 39 -1.78 14.52 13.20
N GLN A 40 -1.15 13.67 12.38
CA GLN A 40 0.31 13.62 12.26
C GLN A 40 0.89 14.96 11.76
N ARG A 41 0.18 15.65 10.87
CA ARG A 41 0.59 16.95 10.32
C ARG A 41 0.37 18.12 11.28
N THR A 42 -0.67 18.06 12.12
CA THR A 42 -0.96 19.13 13.09
C THR A 42 -0.16 18.98 14.37
N LEU A 43 0.30 17.78 14.68
CA LEU A 43 1.24 17.53 15.77
C LEU A 43 2.62 18.04 15.38
N ASN A 44 3.11 19.06 16.10
CA ASN A 44 4.49 19.50 16.02
C ASN A 44 5.38 18.50 16.78
N ILE A 45 5.73 17.40 16.09
CA ILE A 45 6.53 16.30 16.64
C ILE A 45 7.87 16.84 17.16
N ASP A 46 8.50 17.76 16.45
CA ASP A 46 9.79 18.35 16.85
C ASP A 46 9.70 19.12 18.17
N ALA A 47 8.64 19.93 18.37
CA ALA A 47 8.41 20.62 19.64
C ALA A 47 8.15 19.65 20.80
N LEU A 48 7.47 18.54 20.53
CA LEU A 48 7.20 17.50 21.52
C LEU A 48 8.46 16.70 21.89
N PHE A 49 9.34 16.41 20.94
CA PHE A 49 10.64 15.78 21.20
C PHE A 49 11.58 16.68 21.99
N ASN A 50 11.61 17.98 21.68
CA ASN A 50 12.48 18.93 22.39
C ASN A 50 12.08 19.14 23.86
N THR A 51 10.89 18.71 24.26
CA THR A 51 10.37 18.82 25.62
C THR A 51 10.06 17.46 26.25
N ILE A 52 10.58 16.37 25.68
CA ILE A 52 10.18 14.98 25.98
C ILE A 52 10.22 14.63 27.47
N GLU A 53 11.18 15.18 28.22
CA GLU A 53 11.36 14.95 29.66
C GLU A 53 10.28 15.62 30.53
N GLN A 54 9.61 16.64 29.99
CA GLN A 54 8.57 17.42 30.67
C GLN A 54 7.16 17.06 30.17
N GLN A 55 7.06 16.20 29.15
CA GLN A 55 5.79 15.80 28.58
C GLN A 55 5.11 14.73 29.44
N PRO A 56 3.79 14.86 29.69
CA PRO A 56 3.00 13.79 30.30
C PRO A 56 3.17 12.48 29.53
N ILE A 57 3.22 11.33 30.24
CA ILE A 57 3.37 9.99 29.64
C ILE A 57 2.34 9.72 28.54
N ILE A 58 1.13 10.31 28.64
CA ILE A 58 0.10 10.16 27.61
C ILE A 58 0.49 10.82 26.27
N ASN A 59 1.24 11.92 26.30
CA ASN A 59 1.76 12.57 25.09
C ASN A 59 2.90 11.76 24.46
N LEU A 60 3.74 11.12 25.30
CA LEU A 60 4.78 10.19 24.84
C LEU A 60 4.17 8.94 24.19
N LEU A 61 3.10 8.39 24.79
CA LEU A 61 2.33 7.31 24.19
C LEU A 61 1.67 7.74 22.89
N ALA A 62 1.09 8.94 22.82
CA ALA A 62 0.50 9.49 21.60
C ALA A 62 1.55 9.68 20.48
N LEU A 63 2.75 10.18 20.79
CA LEU A 63 3.87 10.32 19.86
C LEU A 63 4.37 9.00 19.29
N SER A 64 4.25 7.90 20.04
CA SER A 64 4.58 6.57 19.55
C SER A 64 3.44 5.93 18.76
N LEU A 65 2.21 6.04 19.29
CA LEU A 65 1.04 5.37 18.73
C LEU A 65 0.49 6.06 17.47
N ILE A 66 0.48 7.40 17.40
CA ILE A 66 -0.13 8.13 16.28
C ILE A 66 0.62 7.89 14.96
N PRO A 67 1.95 8.05 14.87
CA PRO A 67 2.70 7.70 13.66
C PRO A 67 2.59 6.21 13.31
N PHE A 68 2.57 5.36 14.34
CA PHE A 68 2.40 3.92 14.16
C PHE A 68 1.04 3.57 13.54
N TYR A 69 -0.05 4.18 14.02
CA TYR A 69 -1.38 4.01 13.43
C TYR A 69 -1.52 4.75 12.09
N GLY A 70 -0.82 5.87 11.89
CA GLY A 70 -0.61 6.49 10.58
C GLY A 70 0.04 5.53 9.59
N GLY A 71 0.83 4.58 10.10
CA GLY A 71 1.45 3.41 9.47
C GLY A 71 0.52 2.33 8.90
N LEU A 72 -0.80 2.43 9.11
CA LEU A 72 -1.76 1.38 8.73
C LEU A 72 -2.05 1.25 7.22
N ALA A 73 -1.19 1.76 6.33
CA ALA A 73 -1.34 1.52 4.89
C ALA A 73 -1.44 0.02 4.55
N GLY A 74 -0.72 -0.84 5.28
CA GLY A 74 -0.84 -2.28 5.14
C GLY A 74 -2.27 -2.79 5.40
N PHE A 75 -2.98 -2.26 6.40
CA PHE A 75 -4.36 -2.61 6.68
C PHE A 75 -5.31 -2.15 5.55
N PHE A 76 -5.11 -0.93 5.07
CA PHE A 76 -5.87 -0.42 3.93
C PHE A 76 -5.65 -1.25 2.66
N LEU A 77 -4.41 -1.67 2.43
CA LEU A 77 -4.04 -2.56 1.33
C LEU A 77 -4.72 -3.94 1.46
N ILE A 78 -4.78 -4.51 2.66
CA ILE A 78 -5.48 -5.78 2.92
C ILE A 78 -6.97 -5.67 2.54
N ILE A 79 -7.66 -4.65 3.03
CA ILE A 79 -9.10 -4.45 2.75
C ILE A 79 -9.32 -4.25 1.25
N SER A 80 -8.48 -3.41 0.63
CA SER A 80 -8.56 -3.11 -0.80
C SER A 80 -8.34 -4.36 -1.65
N ALA A 81 -7.31 -5.16 -1.34
CA ALA A 81 -7.03 -6.41 -2.04
C ALA A 81 -8.12 -7.47 -1.81
N ALA A 82 -8.62 -7.61 -0.58
CA ALA A 82 -9.70 -8.53 -0.26
C ALA A 82 -10.97 -8.19 -1.05
N SER A 83 -11.37 -6.91 -1.04
CA SER A 83 -12.55 -6.46 -1.76
C SER A 83 -12.39 -6.59 -3.28
N ASN A 84 -11.22 -6.27 -3.82
CA ASN A 84 -10.93 -6.50 -5.23
C ASN A 84 -11.03 -7.99 -5.60
N MET A 85 -10.47 -8.88 -4.78
CA MET A 85 -10.52 -10.31 -4.99
C MET A 85 -11.94 -10.87 -4.95
N VAL A 86 -12.78 -10.39 -4.02
CA VAL A 86 -14.21 -10.74 -3.98
C VAL A 86 -14.92 -10.30 -5.27
N SER A 87 -14.60 -9.10 -5.78
CA SER A 87 -15.13 -8.61 -7.06
C SER A 87 -14.70 -9.48 -8.26
N MET A 88 -13.43 -9.92 -8.28
CA MET A 88 -12.90 -10.84 -9.29
C MET A 88 -13.59 -12.21 -9.25
N TYR A 89 -13.76 -12.80 -8.07
CA TYR A 89 -14.48 -14.07 -7.90
C TYR A 89 -15.94 -13.97 -8.33
N ARG A 90 -16.61 -12.85 -8.04
CA ARG A 90 -17.97 -12.57 -8.52
C ARG A 90 -18.02 -12.56 -10.05
N ASP A 91 -17.07 -11.88 -10.69
CA ASP A 91 -17.00 -11.79 -12.15
C ASP A 91 -16.75 -13.18 -12.79
N LEU A 92 -15.88 -14.01 -12.20
CA LEU A 92 -15.66 -15.40 -12.61
C LEU A 92 -16.92 -16.28 -12.43
N HIS A 93 -17.62 -16.14 -11.30
CA HIS A 93 -18.89 -16.84 -11.07
C HIS A 93 -20.00 -16.42 -12.03
N ARG A 94 -19.95 -15.20 -12.57
CA ARG A 94 -20.87 -14.72 -13.63
C ARG A 94 -20.48 -15.21 -15.02
N GLY A 95 -19.47 -16.07 -15.13
CA GLY A 95 -19.01 -16.63 -16.40
C GLY A 95 -18.19 -15.66 -17.25
N LYS A 96 -17.70 -14.54 -16.68
CA LYS A 96 -16.79 -13.65 -17.43
C LYS A 96 -15.48 -14.37 -17.72
N SER A 97 -14.92 -14.12 -18.90
CA SER A 97 -13.64 -14.70 -19.29
C SER A 97 -12.50 -14.19 -18.40
N VAL A 98 -11.50 -15.04 -18.19
CA VAL A 98 -10.29 -14.70 -17.42
C VAL A 98 -9.57 -13.50 -18.04
N GLN A 99 -9.52 -13.42 -19.38
CA GLN A 99 -8.92 -12.29 -20.09
C GLN A 99 -9.64 -10.97 -19.81
N ALA A 100 -10.98 -10.95 -19.84
CA ALA A 100 -11.75 -9.75 -19.53
C ALA A 100 -11.55 -9.30 -18.08
N LEU A 101 -11.39 -10.25 -17.16
CA LEU A 101 -11.06 -9.97 -15.76
C LEU A 101 -9.67 -9.33 -15.64
N VAL A 102 -8.63 -9.91 -16.25
CA VAL A 102 -7.27 -9.36 -16.23
C VAL A 102 -7.26 -7.96 -16.83
N LEU A 103 -7.87 -7.77 -18.01
CA LEU A 103 -7.90 -6.48 -18.69
C LEU A 103 -8.56 -5.39 -17.83
N LYS A 104 -9.68 -5.70 -17.19
CA LYS A 104 -10.37 -4.79 -16.27
C LYS A 104 -9.48 -4.38 -15.10
N GLN A 105 -8.73 -5.32 -14.52
CA GLN A 105 -7.86 -5.06 -13.36
C GLN A 105 -6.62 -4.26 -13.75
N VAL A 106 -5.97 -4.64 -14.84
CA VAL A 106 -4.79 -3.96 -15.35
C VAL A 106 -5.14 -2.53 -15.76
N PHE A 107 -6.21 -2.35 -16.54
CA PHE A 107 -6.63 -1.00 -16.97
C PHE A 107 -7.10 -0.15 -15.79
N GLY A 108 -7.91 -0.71 -14.88
CA GLY A 108 -8.33 0.00 -13.67
C GLY A 108 -7.15 0.39 -12.77
N GLY A 109 -6.15 -0.48 -12.65
CA GLY A 109 -4.92 -0.21 -11.92
C GLY A 109 -4.06 0.87 -12.61
N PHE A 110 -3.92 0.85 -13.93
CA PHE A 110 -3.21 1.90 -14.67
C PHE A 110 -3.90 3.27 -14.55
N LEU A 111 -5.23 3.32 -14.65
CA LEU A 111 -5.98 4.56 -14.42
C LEU A 111 -5.77 5.07 -13.00
N LEU A 112 -5.78 4.19 -12.00
CA LEU A 112 -5.51 4.56 -10.62
C LEU A 112 -4.06 5.04 -10.43
N LEU A 113 -3.09 4.45 -11.13
CA LEU A 113 -1.69 4.87 -11.08
C LEU A 113 -1.52 6.28 -11.65
N ILE A 114 -2.11 6.57 -12.82
CA ILE A 114 -2.10 7.91 -13.41
C ILE A 114 -2.78 8.91 -12.46
N PHE A 115 -3.92 8.53 -11.88
CA PHE A 115 -4.60 9.35 -10.89
C PHE A 115 -3.71 9.65 -9.68
N ALA A 116 -2.97 8.66 -9.17
CA ALA A 116 -2.03 8.83 -8.06
C ALA A 116 -0.91 9.83 -8.41
N MET A 117 -0.33 9.72 -9.61
CA MET A 117 0.71 10.65 -10.09
C MET A 117 0.18 12.08 -10.22
N LEU A 118 -1.06 12.24 -10.73
CA LEU A 118 -1.72 13.55 -10.81
C LEU A 118 -2.07 14.10 -9.42
N CYS A 119 -2.45 13.26 -8.47
CA CYS A 119 -2.66 13.68 -7.09
C CYS A 119 -1.35 14.20 -6.47
N GLU A 120 -0.23 13.49 -6.62
CA GLU A 120 1.03 13.94 -6.00
C GLU A 120 1.64 15.16 -6.70
N GLY A 121 1.61 15.21 -8.03
CA GLY A 121 2.20 16.32 -8.78
C GLY A 121 1.32 17.56 -8.83
N LEU A 122 0.01 17.40 -9.04
CA LEU A 122 -0.87 18.50 -9.45
C LEU A 122 -1.94 18.85 -8.41
N ILE A 123 -2.84 17.91 -8.11
CA ILE A 123 -4.13 18.23 -7.44
C ILE A 123 -4.02 18.15 -5.90
N GLY A 124 -3.15 17.29 -5.39
CA GLY A 124 -3.02 17.03 -3.97
C GLY A 124 -2.47 18.23 -3.19
N TYR A 125 -2.63 18.16 -1.87
CA TYR A 125 -2.23 19.23 -0.96
C TYR A 125 -0.71 19.50 -0.92
N GLN A 126 0.11 18.54 -1.38
CA GLN A 126 1.54 18.74 -1.61
C GLN A 126 1.91 18.97 -3.07
N GLY A 127 0.97 18.75 -4.00
CA GLY A 127 1.15 19.07 -5.42
C GLY A 127 1.01 20.56 -5.68
N LEU A 128 0.99 20.93 -6.95
CA LEU A 128 0.95 22.32 -7.39
C LEU A 128 -0.23 23.12 -6.79
N VAL A 129 -1.44 22.57 -6.85
CA VAL A 129 -2.65 23.22 -6.33
C VAL A 129 -2.51 23.45 -4.82
N GLY A 130 -2.05 22.45 -4.09
CA GLY A 130 -1.79 22.59 -2.66
C GLY A 130 -0.73 23.64 -2.33
N ASN A 131 0.36 23.68 -3.10
CA ASN A 131 1.42 24.69 -2.94
C ASN A 131 0.88 26.11 -3.19
N PHE A 132 0.08 26.29 -4.24
CA PHE A 132 -0.59 27.55 -4.53
C PHE A 132 -1.50 28.00 -3.38
N PHE A 133 -2.32 27.09 -2.83
CA PHE A 133 -3.20 27.42 -1.70
C PHE A 133 -2.45 27.77 -0.41
N LYS A 134 -1.28 27.15 -0.17
CA LYS A 134 -0.39 27.50 0.96
C LYS A 134 0.16 28.92 0.84
N HIS A 135 0.35 29.41 -0.38
CA HIS A 135 0.95 30.71 -0.67
C HIS A 135 -0.04 31.72 -1.27
N LEU A 136 -1.34 31.63 -0.96
CA LEU A 136 -2.35 32.57 -1.46
C LEU A 136 -1.99 34.05 -1.17
N ASN A 137 -1.34 34.30 -0.04
CA ASN A 137 -0.93 35.64 0.37
C ASN A 137 0.32 36.14 -0.38
N ASN A 138 1.05 35.26 -1.07
CA ASN A 138 2.21 35.59 -1.90
C ASN A 138 2.36 34.58 -3.06
N PRO A 139 1.58 34.72 -4.15
CA PRO A 139 1.62 33.78 -5.27
C PRO A 139 3.00 33.64 -5.94
N ALA A 140 3.85 34.67 -5.84
CA ALA A 140 5.22 34.62 -6.36
C ALA A 140 6.13 33.65 -5.59
N ALA A 141 5.78 33.30 -4.35
CA ALA A 141 6.47 32.26 -3.56
C ALA A 141 5.97 30.84 -3.86
N THR A 142 4.96 30.69 -4.73
CA THR A 142 4.49 29.36 -5.14
C THR A 142 5.56 28.68 -5.98
N ASP A 143 5.99 27.50 -5.56
CA ASP A 143 6.89 26.68 -6.37
C ASP A 143 6.08 25.97 -7.46
N TRP A 144 6.15 26.53 -8.68
CA TRP A 144 5.48 25.99 -9.86
C TRP A 144 6.14 24.71 -10.40
N THR A 145 7.38 24.41 -10.00
CA THR A 145 8.14 23.25 -10.47
C THR A 145 7.74 21.96 -9.77
N VAL A 146 7.00 22.03 -8.65
CA VAL A 146 6.54 20.86 -7.87
C VAL A 146 5.88 19.80 -8.75
N MET A 147 5.04 20.20 -9.72
CA MET A 147 4.38 19.24 -10.61
C MET A 147 5.35 18.43 -11.48
N LEU A 148 6.54 18.97 -11.76
CA LEU A 148 7.52 18.40 -12.69
C LEU A 148 8.35 17.28 -12.05
N TRP A 149 8.49 17.25 -10.73
CA TRP A 149 9.24 16.20 -10.03
C TRP A 149 8.36 15.36 -9.08
N ARG A 150 7.33 15.96 -8.48
CA ARG A 150 6.54 15.30 -7.42
C ARG A 150 5.54 14.28 -7.96
N TRP A 151 5.21 14.32 -9.24
CA TRP A 151 4.35 13.33 -9.89
C TRP A 151 4.80 11.88 -9.67
N ASN A 152 6.09 11.65 -9.42
CA ASN A 152 6.66 10.33 -9.18
C ASN A 152 6.82 9.99 -7.68
N PHE A 153 6.39 10.86 -6.77
CA PHE A 153 6.48 10.63 -5.34
C PHE A 153 5.60 9.43 -4.94
N PHE A 154 6.24 8.33 -4.50
CA PHE A 154 5.57 7.03 -4.41
C PHE A 154 4.81 6.84 -3.10
N GLU A 155 3.51 7.05 -3.15
CA GLU A 155 2.61 6.97 -1.97
C GLU A 155 1.65 5.76 -2.03
N THR A 156 0.85 5.56 -0.98
CA THR A 156 -0.03 4.38 -0.80
C THR A 156 -0.92 4.09 -2.00
N ILE A 157 -1.43 5.12 -2.67
CA ILE A 157 -2.30 4.95 -3.85
C ILE A 157 -1.53 4.31 -5.01
N HIS A 158 -0.26 4.65 -5.19
CA HIS A 158 0.62 4.02 -6.18
C HIS A 158 0.83 2.54 -5.85
N THR A 159 1.13 2.24 -4.59
CA THR A 159 1.32 0.86 -4.11
C THR A 159 0.06 0.02 -4.34
N ILE A 160 -1.13 0.58 -4.07
CA ILE A 160 -2.41 -0.07 -4.35
C ILE A 160 -2.60 -0.30 -5.83
N ALA A 161 -2.36 0.71 -6.67
CA ALA A 161 -2.50 0.61 -8.12
C ALA A 161 -1.64 -0.52 -8.68
N TRP A 162 -0.36 -0.58 -8.29
CA TRP A 162 0.53 -1.68 -8.67
C TRP A 162 0.08 -3.02 -8.14
N CYS A 163 -0.36 -3.09 -6.88
CA CYS A 163 -0.91 -4.32 -6.31
C CYS A 163 -2.16 -4.79 -7.06
N LEU A 164 -3.04 -3.89 -7.53
CA LEU A 164 -4.21 -4.25 -8.35
C LEU A 164 -3.80 -4.83 -9.70
N ILE A 165 -2.82 -4.20 -10.38
CA ILE A 165 -2.29 -4.69 -11.66
C ILE A 165 -1.69 -6.09 -11.48
N ILE A 166 -0.79 -6.25 -10.51
CA ILE A 166 -0.08 -7.52 -10.28
C ILE A 166 -1.04 -8.61 -9.81
N ASN A 167 -1.92 -8.32 -8.85
CA ASN A 167 -2.94 -9.29 -8.42
C ASN A 167 -3.89 -9.68 -9.55
N GLY A 168 -4.27 -8.74 -10.41
CA GLY A 168 -5.08 -9.02 -11.59
C GLY A 168 -4.41 -10.04 -12.51
N CYS A 169 -3.13 -9.82 -12.81
CA CYS A 169 -2.31 -10.75 -13.60
C CYS A 169 -2.14 -12.11 -12.92
N VAL A 170 -1.76 -12.13 -11.63
CA VAL A 170 -1.58 -13.37 -10.84
C VAL A 170 -2.90 -14.15 -10.77
N GLN A 171 -4.01 -13.49 -10.45
CA GLN A 171 -5.32 -14.12 -10.43
C GLN A 171 -5.70 -14.66 -11.80
N GLY A 172 -5.41 -13.91 -12.87
CA GLY A 172 -5.61 -14.35 -14.24
C GLY A 172 -4.89 -15.66 -14.52
N LEU A 173 -3.58 -15.69 -14.29
CA LEU A 173 -2.72 -16.86 -14.48
C LEU A 173 -3.21 -18.06 -13.65
N LEU A 174 -3.52 -17.84 -12.38
CA LEU A 174 -4.02 -18.88 -11.47
C LEU A 174 -5.46 -19.32 -11.77
N SER A 175 -6.21 -18.58 -12.58
CA SER A 175 -7.59 -18.91 -12.99
C SER A 175 -7.66 -19.63 -14.33
N LEU A 176 -6.53 -19.75 -15.06
CA LEU A 176 -6.47 -20.49 -16.31
C LEU A 176 -6.94 -21.93 -16.12
N LYS A 177 -7.63 -22.48 -17.14
CA LYS A 177 -8.20 -23.84 -17.10
C LYS A 177 -9.19 -24.07 -15.94
N GLY A 178 -9.79 -23.02 -15.38
CA GLY A 178 -10.83 -23.13 -14.34
C GLY A 178 -10.31 -23.42 -12.94
N SER A 179 -8.99 -23.35 -12.68
CA SER A 179 -8.42 -23.68 -11.36
C SER A 179 -8.86 -22.77 -10.22
N TRP A 180 -9.45 -21.61 -10.52
CA TRP A 180 -10.02 -20.69 -9.53
C TRP A 180 -11.11 -21.33 -8.65
N GLN A 181 -11.76 -22.39 -9.13
CA GLN A 181 -12.74 -23.17 -8.37
C GLN A 181 -12.10 -23.95 -7.21
N ASN A 182 -10.82 -24.33 -7.33
CA ASN A 182 -10.10 -25.01 -6.26
C ASN A 182 -9.56 -23.99 -5.25
N THR A 183 -10.43 -23.58 -4.33
CA THR A 183 -10.09 -22.54 -3.35
C THR A 183 -8.87 -22.89 -2.49
N LYS A 184 -8.67 -24.17 -2.13
CA LYS A 184 -7.53 -24.57 -1.31
C LYS A 184 -6.22 -24.31 -2.05
N ARG A 185 -6.15 -24.67 -3.33
CA ARG A 185 -5.00 -24.40 -4.18
C ARG A 185 -4.74 -22.90 -4.30
N MET A 186 -5.78 -22.10 -4.53
CA MET A 186 -5.65 -20.64 -4.65
C MET A 186 -5.06 -20.02 -3.38
N ILE A 187 -5.57 -20.37 -2.21
CA ILE A 187 -5.06 -19.88 -0.92
C ILE A 187 -3.59 -20.25 -0.73
N ILE A 188 -3.22 -21.51 -1.03
CA ILE A 188 -1.82 -21.97 -0.93
C ILE A 188 -0.93 -21.20 -1.89
N SER A 189 -1.34 -21.02 -3.16
CA SER A 189 -0.59 -20.27 -4.15
C SER A 189 -0.32 -18.82 -3.70
N TYR A 190 -1.36 -18.10 -3.23
CA TYR A 190 -1.17 -16.75 -2.70
C TYR A 190 -0.29 -16.72 -1.43
N GLY A 191 -0.40 -17.74 -0.57
CA GLY A 191 0.45 -17.85 0.62
C GLY A 191 1.93 -18.04 0.27
N ILE A 192 2.23 -18.93 -0.68
CA ILE A 192 3.59 -19.14 -1.19
C ILE A 192 4.11 -17.86 -1.85
N LEU A 193 3.31 -17.21 -2.70
CA LEU A 193 3.70 -15.95 -3.33
C LEU A 193 3.98 -14.86 -2.29
N ALA A 194 3.19 -14.75 -1.22
CA ALA A 194 3.45 -13.79 -0.15
C ALA A 194 4.82 -14.02 0.52
N VAL A 195 5.16 -15.28 0.82
CA VAL A 195 6.48 -15.63 1.39
C VAL A 195 7.61 -15.28 0.41
N ILE A 196 7.43 -15.61 -0.87
CA ILE A 196 8.41 -15.28 -1.93
C ILE A 196 8.64 -13.78 -2.01
N ILE A 197 7.59 -12.95 -2.01
CA ILE A 197 7.72 -11.48 -2.06
C ILE A 197 8.50 -10.95 -0.85
N VAL A 198 8.22 -11.44 0.36
CA VAL A 198 8.98 -11.03 1.55
C VAL A 198 10.46 -11.42 1.40
N ALA A 199 10.75 -12.65 0.98
CA ALA A 199 12.12 -13.11 0.78
C ALA A 199 12.87 -12.35 -0.33
N LEU A 200 12.17 -11.92 -1.38
CA LEU A 200 12.73 -11.15 -2.49
C LEU A 200 12.84 -9.64 -2.22
N THR A 201 12.35 -9.15 -1.09
CA THR A 201 12.34 -7.70 -0.80
C THR A 201 13.76 -7.12 -0.80
N GLN A 202 14.67 -7.69 0.00
CA GLN A 202 16.06 -7.21 0.08
C GLN A 202 16.82 -7.44 -1.25
N PRO A 203 16.80 -8.64 -1.86
CA PRO A 203 17.43 -8.86 -3.17
C PRO A 203 16.96 -7.89 -4.26
N MET A 204 15.67 -7.52 -4.28
CA MET A 204 15.15 -6.59 -5.27
C MET A 204 15.72 -5.18 -5.07
N TRP A 205 15.86 -4.73 -3.82
CA TRP A 205 16.46 -3.43 -3.52
C TRP A 205 17.94 -3.39 -3.91
N ASP A 206 18.69 -4.45 -3.62
CA ASP A 206 20.09 -4.56 -3.99
C ASP A 206 20.28 -4.65 -5.53
N LEU A 207 19.37 -5.33 -6.23
CA LEU A 207 19.33 -5.34 -7.68
C LEU A 207 19.13 -3.93 -8.26
N VAL A 208 18.16 -3.17 -7.74
CA VAL A 208 17.93 -1.80 -8.22
C VAL A 208 19.14 -0.91 -7.97
N ARG A 209 19.79 -1.02 -6.80
CA ARG A 209 21.05 -0.30 -6.50
C ARG A 209 22.18 -0.66 -7.44
N THR A 210 22.22 -1.90 -7.91
CA THR A 210 23.22 -2.36 -8.88
C THR A 210 22.96 -1.78 -10.27
N ILE A 211 21.69 -1.68 -10.68
CA ILE A 211 21.29 -1.11 -11.98
C ILE A 211 21.45 0.42 -11.98
N VAL A 212 21.09 1.08 -10.87
CA VAL A 212 21.19 2.53 -10.68
C VAL A 212 21.94 2.80 -9.37
N PRO A 213 23.27 3.01 -9.44
CA PRO A 213 24.06 3.31 -8.26
C PRO A 213 23.51 4.50 -7.48
N GLY A 214 23.39 4.32 -6.16
CA GLY A 214 22.84 5.33 -5.25
C GLY A 214 21.32 5.34 -5.13
N TYR A 215 20.57 4.59 -5.94
CA TYR A 215 19.10 4.59 -5.84
C TYR A 215 18.59 3.98 -4.51
N PRO A 216 17.52 4.52 -3.89
CA PRO A 216 16.83 5.76 -4.24
C PRO A 216 17.47 7.02 -3.66
N PHE A 217 18.40 6.91 -2.72
CA PHE A 217 18.85 8.01 -1.85
C PHE A 217 19.91 8.95 -2.43
N GLY A 218 20.48 8.61 -3.59
CA GLY A 218 21.41 9.48 -4.30
C GLY A 218 20.70 10.70 -4.89
N SER A 219 21.49 11.59 -5.48
CA SER A 219 20.99 12.80 -6.13
C SER A 219 21.42 12.88 -7.59
N TYR A 220 20.57 13.50 -8.41
CA TYR A 220 20.94 13.98 -9.74
C TYR A 220 21.85 15.21 -9.64
N PRO A 221 22.57 15.58 -10.71
CA PRO A 221 23.36 16.81 -10.76
C PRO A 221 22.54 18.08 -10.50
N SER A 222 21.23 18.04 -10.76
CA SER A 222 20.25 19.09 -10.45
C SER A 222 20.01 19.31 -8.95
N GLY A 223 20.42 18.36 -8.10
CA GLY A 223 20.15 18.36 -6.67
C GLY A 223 18.91 17.54 -6.27
N ASN A 224 18.05 17.16 -7.22
CA ASN A 224 16.89 16.30 -6.94
C ASN A 224 17.32 14.88 -6.57
N THR A 225 16.51 14.21 -5.75
CA THR A 225 16.76 12.81 -5.39
C THR A 225 16.49 11.87 -6.57
N LEU A 226 17.20 10.74 -6.64
CA LEU A 226 17.13 9.84 -7.80
C LEU A 226 15.72 9.28 -8.08
N PHE A 227 14.89 9.17 -7.03
CA PHE A 227 13.51 8.70 -7.13
C PHE A 227 12.49 9.78 -7.54
N LEU A 228 12.92 11.05 -7.65
CA LEU A 228 12.12 12.21 -8.05
C LEU A 228 12.78 12.98 -9.21
N PRO A 229 12.92 12.38 -10.40
CA PRO A 229 13.46 13.10 -11.54
C PRO A 229 12.48 14.22 -11.97
N GLU A 230 13.03 15.37 -12.35
CA GLU A 230 12.29 16.57 -12.76
C GLU A 230 12.16 16.67 -14.29
N ILE A 231 10.93 16.79 -14.77
CA ILE A 231 10.66 16.92 -16.19
C ILE A 231 11.24 18.23 -16.71
N GLY A 232 12.09 18.14 -17.74
CA GLY A 232 12.74 19.28 -18.37
C GLY A 232 14.18 19.51 -17.93
N THR A 233 14.60 18.88 -16.82
CA THR A 233 15.96 18.96 -16.28
C THR A 233 16.71 17.64 -16.48
N GLU A 234 16.10 16.53 -16.09
CA GLU A 234 16.70 15.19 -16.22
C GLU A 234 16.49 14.58 -17.61
N SER A 235 17.36 13.64 -17.97
CA SER A 235 17.28 12.96 -19.25
C SER A 235 15.98 12.16 -19.41
N PHE A 236 15.48 12.04 -20.64
CA PHE A 236 14.28 11.26 -20.95
C PHE A 236 14.30 9.86 -20.33
N TRP A 237 15.45 9.17 -20.37
CA TRP A 237 15.59 7.83 -19.81
C TRP A 237 15.46 7.77 -18.29
N GLN A 238 15.88 8.82 -17.58
CA GLN A 238 15.72 8.92 -16.12
C GLN A 238 14.25 9.12 -15.76
N ILE A 239 13.54 9.98 -16.49
CA ILE A 239 12.10 10.22 -16.32
C ILE A 239 11.31 8.94 -16.64
N PHE A 240 11.60 8.30 -17.77
CA PHE A 240 10.87 7.13 -18.25
C PHE A 240 10.99 5.90 -17.34
N ARG A 241 12.16 5.65 -16.76
CA ARG A 241 12.39 4.47 -15.89
C ARG A 241 11.82 4.64 -14.49
N ALA A 242 11.64 5.87 -14.02
CA ALA A 242 11.28 6.17 -12.64
C ALA A 242 9.97 5.51 -12.17
N PRO A 243 8.89 5.48 -12.98
CA PRO A 243 7.65 4.77 -12.65
C PRO A 243 7.79 3.26 -12.46
N PHE A 244 8.87 2.67 -12.97
CA PHE A 244 9.15 1.24 -12.87
C PHE A 244 10.14 0.92 -11.75
N LEU A 245 11.08 1.83 -11.46
CA LEU A 245 12.05 1.66 -10.36
C LEU A 245 11.46 2.01 -8.99
N ASN A 246 10.60 3.03 -8.91
CA ASN A 246 9.94 3.42 -7.67
C ASN A 246 9.12 2.29 -7.02
N PRO A 247 8.29 1.56 -7.77
CA PRO A 247 7.60 0.40 -7.22
C PRO A 247 8.55 -0.61 -6.55
N LEU A 248 9.76 -0.77 -7.08
CA LEU A 248 10.68 -1.80 -6.61
C LEU A 248 11.44 -1.39 -5.33
N SER A 249 11.84 -0.12 -5.23
CA SER A 249 12.77 0.32 -4.19
C SER A 249 12.67 1.80 -3.84
N ALA A 250 11.56 2.47 -4.18
CA ALA A 250 11.29 3.80 -3.65
C ALA A 250 11.44 3.77 -2.12
N PRO A 251 11.87 4.88 -1.52
CA PRO A 251 11.95 4.93 -0.07
C PRO A 251 10.54 4.75 0.49
N MET A 252 9.58 5.48 -0.05
CA MET A 252 8.20 5.48 0.40
C MET A 252 7.45 4.29 -0.20
N GLU A 253 6.92 3.44 0.67
CA GLU A 253 5.93 2.38 0.38
C GLU A 253 6.12 1.52 -0.90
N PRO A 254 7.34 1.00 -1.18
CA PRO A 254 7.57 0.17 -2.35
C PRO A 254 6.68 -1.08 -2.35
N ILE A 255 6.41 -1.64 -3.53
CA ILE A 255 5.58 -2.85 -3.66
C ILE A 255 6.20 -4.06 -2.95
N PHE A 256 7.51 -4.07 -2.71
CA PHE A 256 8.16 -5.03 -1.83
C PHE A 256 8.42 -4.33 -0.49
N PRO A 257 7.77 -4.73 0.62
CA PRO A 257 7.05 -5.98 0.85
C PRO A 257 5.51 -5.90 0.70
N TYR A 258 4.94 -4.73 0.39
CA TYR A 258 3.49 -4.49 0.44
C TYR A 258 2.65 -5.46 -0.42
N LEU A 259 3.18 -5.95 -1.54
CA LEU A 259 2.53 -6.95 -2.38
C LEU A 259 2.25 -8.25 -1.62
N ALA A 260 3.08 -8.65 -0.65
CA ALA A 260 2.80 -9.78 0.22
C ALA A 260 1.54 -9.55 1.07
N VAL A 261 1.40 -8.35 1.62
CA VAL A 261 0.21 -7.91 2.36
C VAL A 261 -1.03 -7.92 1.44
N SER A 262 -0.85 -7.54 0.17
CA SER A 262 -1.90 -7.61 -0.85
C SER A 262 -2.33 -9.06 -1.16
N PHE A 263 -1.37 -10.00 -1.21
CA PHE A 263 -1.67 -11.43 -1.37
C PHE A 263 -2.40 -12.00 -0.15
N LEU A 264 -2.06 -11.59 1.07
CA LEU A 264 -2.83 -11.94 2.27
C LEU A 264 -4.26 -11.39 2.21
N GLY A 265 -4.43 -10.14 1.76
CA GLY A 265 -5.76 -9.59 1.49
C GLY A 265 -6.54 -10.40 0.46
N SER A 266 -5.87 -10.84 -0.61
CA SER A 266 -6.45 -11.72 -1.63
C SER A 266 -6.91 -13.07 -1.04
N ILE A 267 -6.13 -13.67 -0.13
CA ILE A 267 -6.55 -14.89 0.60
C ILE A 267 -7.85 -14.64 1.37
N ILE A 268 -7.93 -13.52 2.09
CA ILE A 268 -9.16 -13.13 2.80
C ILE A 268 -10.32 -13.00 1.82
N GLY A 269 -10.13 -12.31 0.70
CA GLY A 269 -11.18 -12.12 -0.31
C GLY A 269 -11.65 -13.44 -0.94
N ILE A 270 -10.73 -14.38 -1.20
CA ILE A 270 -11.05 -15.74 -1.65
C ILE A 270 -11.93 -16.47 -0.63
N VAL A 271 -11.60 -16.38 0.66
CA VAL A 271 -12.38 -17.05 1.72
C VAL A 271 -13.75 -16.39 1.90
N LEU A 272 -13.83 -15.06 1.84
CA LEU A 272 -15.09 -14.32 1.94
C LEU A 272 -16.04 -14.57 0.76
N SER A 273 -15.50 -15.00 -0.38
CA SER A 273 -16.27 -15.41 -1.56
C SER A 273 -16.98 -16.76 -1.39
N LYS A 274 -16.63 -17.55 -0.37
CA LYS A 274 -17.30 -18.82 -0.07
C LYS A 274 -18.71 -18.62 0.55
N PRO A 275 -19.60 -19.62 0.38
CA PRO A 275 -20.83 -19.72 1.17
C PRO A 275 -20.52 -19.64 2.68
N ARG A 276 -21.40 -19.01 3.46
CA ARG A 276 -21.15 -18.74 4.90
C ARG A 276 -20.93 -20.04 5.67
N GLU A 277 -21.63 -21.10 5.29
CA GLU A 277 -21.57 -22.40 5.95
C GLU A 277 -20.17 -23.04 5.81
N ASN A 278 -19.44 -22.69 4.75
CA ASN A 278 -18.12 -23.24 4.44
C ASN A 278 -16.95 -22.42 5.02
N ILE A 279 -17.24 -21.31 5.72
CA ILE A 279 -16.20 -20.50 6.37
C ILE A 279 -15.97 -21.06 7.77
N THR A 280 -14.80 -21.68 7.96
CA THR A 280 -14.42 -22.21 9.28
C THR A 280 -14.23 -21.08 10.28
N LYS A 281 -14.79 -21.21 11.50
CA LYS A 281 -14.57 -20.26 12.60
C LYS A 281 -13.08 -20.11 12.99
N LYS A 282 -12.24 -21.09 12.65
CA LYS A 282 -10.78 -21.05 12.86
C LYS A 282 -10.06 -20.05 11.96
N PHE A 283 -10.64 -19.66 10.81
CA PHE A 283 -9.98 -18.81 9.83
C PHE A 283 -9.72 -17.38 10.36
N PRO A 284 -10.72 -16.64 10.89
CA PRO A 284 -10.47 -15.32 11.47
C PRO A 284 -9.43 -15.35 12.59
N LYS A 285 -9.49 -16.37 13.47
CA LYS A 285 -8.49 -16.55 14.55
C LYS A 285 -7.09 -16.76 13.98
N SER A 286 -6.95 -17.59 12.93
CA SER A 286 -5.64 -17.85 12.32
C SER A 286 -5.08 -16.62 11.62
N MET A 287 -5.92 -15.88 10.87
CA MET A 287 -5.50 -14.62 10.24
C MET A 287 -5.10 -13.56 11.26
N PHE A 288 -5.85 -13.46 12.37
CA PHE A 288 -5.49 -12.57 13.48
C PHE A 288 -4.13 -12.95 14.08
N LEU A 289 -3.88 -14.25 14.34
CA LEU A 289 -2.61 -14.71 14.88
C LEU A 289 -1.43 -14.46 13.92
N VAL A 290 -1.63 -14.66 12.62
CA VAL A 290 -0.61 -14.33 11.59
C VAL A 290 -0.34 -12.82 11.60
N GLY A 291 -1.40 -11.99 11.59
CA GLY A 291 -1.26 -10.54 11.67
C GLY A 291 -0.54 -10.09 12.95
N LEU A 292 -0.87 -10.69 14.10
CA LEU A 292 -0.22 -10.42 15.37
C LEU A 292 1.26 -10.85 15.36
N ALA A 293 1.58 -12.01 14.79
CA ALA A 293 2.96 -12.46 14.67
C ALA A 293 3.79 -11.54 13.77
N MET A 294 3.24 -11.10 12.64
CA MET A 294 3.88 -10.11 11.76
C MET A 294 4.07 -8.76 12.47
N PHE A 295 3.07 -8.33 13.23
CA PHE A 295 3.13 -7.11 14.03
C PHE A 295 4.25 -7.18 15.07
N ILE A 296 4.30 -8.26 15.86
CA ILE A 296 5.34 -8.47 16.88
C ILE A 296 6.72 -8.54 16.22
N GLY A 297 6.84 -9.26 15.10
CA GLY A 297 8.10 -9.34 14.34
C GLY A 297 8.57 -7.97 13.84
N GLY A 298 7.65 -7.15 13.31
CA GLY A 298 7.95 -5.77 12.89
C GLY A 298 8.39 -4.89 14.05
N LEU A 299 7.68 -4.97 15.19
CA LEU A 299 8.00 -4.22 16.40
C LEU A 299 9.39 -4.61 16.95
N VAL A 300 9.70 -5.90 17.02
CA VAL A 300 11.03 -6.39 17.40
C VAL A 300 12.10 -5.90 16.42
N GLY A 301 11.83 -5.92 15.12
CA GLY A 301 12.75 -5.41 14.10
C GLY A 301 13.05 -3.91 14.24
N VAL A 302 12.04 -3.10 14.57
CA VAL A 302 12.21 -1.66 14.86
C VAL A 302 13.09 -1.47 16.10
N PHE A 303 12.78 -2.15 17.21
CA PHE A 303 13.60 -2.05 18.43
C PHE A 303 15.05 -2.50 18.21
N TYR A 304 15.25 -3.60 17.48
CA TYR A 304 16.58 -4.07 17.11
C TYR A 304 17.34 -3.02 16.28
N SER A 305 16.67 -2.41 15.29
CA SER A 305 17.29 -1.39 14.43
C SER A 305 17.68 -0.14 15.21
N ILE A 306 16.81 0.33 16.11
CA ILE A 306 17.10 1.46 17.00
C ILE A 306 18.28 1.13 17.93
N ALA A 307 18.28 -0.06 18.56
CA ALA A 307 19.36 -0.50 19.43
C ALA A 307 20.70 -0.66 18.68
N ALA A 308 20.66 -1.11 17.43
CA ALA A 308 21.83 -1.24 16.58
C ALA A 308 22.41 0.13 16.19
N VAL A 309 21.56 1.11 15.84
CA VAL A 309 22.01 2.48 15.54
C VAL A 309 22.57 3.14 16.79
N MET A 310 21.90 2.99 17.93
CA MET A 310 22.34 3.55 19.22
C MET A 310 23.68 2.98 19.68
N SER A 311 23.94 1.69 19.42
CA SER A 311 25.24 1.07 19.78
C SER A 311 26.37 1.41 18.80
N ALA A 312 26.06 1.69 17.53
CA ALA A 312 27.05 2.05 16.52
C ALA A 312 27.40 3.55 16.47
N ARG A 313 26.48 4.42 16.91
CA ARG A 313 26.63 5.88 16.91
C ARG A 313 26.29 6.43 18.30
N ASP A 314 25.09 6.96 18.48
CA ASP A 314 24.61 7.58 19.71
C ASP A 314 23.07 7.64 19.73
N PHE A 315 22.52 8.17 20.84
CA PHE A 315 21.08 8.34 21.00
C PHE A 315 20.48 9.32 19.99
N ASP A 316 21.19 10.40 19.65
CA ASP A 316 20.70 11.40 18.70
C ASP A 316 20.55 10.83 17.28
N ALA A 317 21.51 10.00 16.84
CA ALA A 317 21.41 9.26 15.59
C ALA A 317 20.27 8.23 15.60
N ALA A 318 20.01 7.60 16.75
CA ALA A 318 18.89 6.66 16.90
C ALA A 318 17.54 7.39 16.89
N ALA A 319 17.45 8.56 17.51
CA ALA A 319 16.28 9.44 17.46
C ALA A 319 16.05 9.97 16.04
N ALA A 320 17.09 10.40 15.34
CA ALA A 320 17.01 10.81 13.93
C ALA A 320 16.58 9.65 13.02
N PHE A 321 17.10 8.44 13.25
CA PHE A 321 16.67 7.24 12.52
C PHE A 321 15.21 6.90 12.78
N TYR A 322 14.75 6.97 14.04
CA TYR A 322 13.34 6.79 14.39
C TYR A 322 12.45 7.85 13.73
N MET A 323 12.90 9.11 13.72
CA MET A 323 12.23 10.18 12.98
C MET A 323 12.21 9.92 11.48
N THR A 324 13.18 9.20 10.91
CA THR A 324 13.15 8.79 9.50
C THR A 324 12.07 7.72 9.25
N ILE A 325 11.85 6.81 10.21
CA ILE A 325 10.75 5.82 10.16
C ILE A 325 9.39 6.52 10.25
N ILE A 326 9.28 7.63 11.00
CA ILE A 326 8.05 8.42 11.15
C ILE A 326 7.82 9.35 9.96
N ASN A 327 8.86 10.04 9.50
CA ASN A 327 8.85 10.97 8.37
C ASN A 327 8.62 10.26 7.04
N HIS A 328 8.62 8.93 7.03
CA HIS A 328 8.09 8.11 5.95
C HIS A 328 6.61 8.40 5.59
N ARG A 329 5.91 9.29 6.32
CA ARG A 329 4.54 9.76 6.01
C ARG A 329 4.30 11.25 6.29
N ALA A 330 5.35 11.96 6.70
CA ALA A 330 5.29 13.38 7.03
C ALA A 330 5.66 14.27 5.83
#